data_AF-V9EQS4-F1
#
_entry.id   AF-V9EQS4-F1
#
_cell.length_a   1.000
_cell.length_b   1.000
_cell.length_c   1.000
_cell.angle_alpha   90.00
_cell.angle_beta   90.00
_cell.angle_gamma   90.00
#
_symmetry.space_group_name_H-M   'P 1'
#
loop_
_entity.id
_entity.type
_entity.pdbx_description
1 polymer ?
#
loop_
_entity_poly.entity_id
_entity_poly.type
_entity_poly.pdbx_seq_one_letter_code
_entity_poly.pdbx_strand_id
1 'polypeptide(L)'
;MEVELLERSMLCPQYAQPMRLNARNRYWRCCRKTRHADGKQEQFSIFVNSWFSKMKLELSQALWLMFAWCMRAPQRQAAHMAKVSKNTASAWYAACRVLCSKELLSGEFKIGGEGHIVEIDETSLKKKSKYGRGRTYQEFWLFGGVDRTTGR
;
A
#
# COMPACT_ATOMS: atom_id res chain seq x y z
N MET A 1 -6.89 -8.77 -9.02
CA MET A 1 -5.71 -9.09 -8.19
C MET A 1 -6.13 -8.99 -6.73
N GLU A 2 -5.76 -9.95 -5.90
CA GLU A 2 -6.10 -9.91 -4.48
C GLU A 2 -5.05 -9.07 -3.79
N VAL A 3 -5.44 -7.95 -3.17
CA VAL A 3 -4.51 -7.13 -2.40
C VAL A 3 -4.11 -7.98 -1.20
N GLU A 4 -2.92 -8.60 -1.24
CA GLU A 4 -2.38 -9.53 -0.22
C GLU A 4 -2.04 -8.77 1.08
N LEU A 5 -3.06 -8.17 1.69
CA LEU A 5 -2.99 -7.46 2.96
C LEU A 5 -2.55 -8.39 4.08
N LEU A 6 -2.85 -9.68 3.97
CA LEU A 6 -2.40 -10.75 4.84
C LEU A 6 -2.11 -11.99 4.01
N GLU A 7 -1.04 -12.69 4.38
CA GLU A 7 -0.70 -13.98 3.79
C GLU A 7 -1.71 -15.05 4.20
N ARG A 8 -2.18 -15.84 3.22
CA ARG A 8 -3.16 -16.93 3.45
C ARG A 8 -2.51 -18.21 3.95
N SER A 9 -1.25 -18.40 3.59
CA SER A 9 -0.46 -19.57 3.96
C SER A 9 0.99 -19.18 4.10
N MET A 10 1.72 -19.89 4.97
CA MET A 10 3.15 -19.67 5.16
C MET A 10 3.87 -21.01 5.13
N LEU A 11 4.99 -21.06 4.41
CA LEU A 11 5.93 -22.17 4.47
C LEU A 11 7.04 -21.87 5.47
N CYS A 12 7.47 -22.89 6.21
CA CYS A 12 8.62 -22.77 7.10
C CYS A 12 9.88 -22.49 6.26
N PRO A 13 10.63 -21.40 6.51
CA PRO A 13 11.82 -21.05 5.72
C PRO A 13 12.90 -22.13 5.71
N GLN A 14 12.98 -22.95 6.78
CA GLN A 14 13.98 -24.00 6.90
C GLN A 14 13.61 -25.30 6.16
N TYR A 15 12.32 -25.61 6.02
CA TYR A 15 11.87 -26.94 5.57
C TYR A 15 10.84 -26.91 4.42
N ALA A 16 10.43 -25.72 3.98
CA ALA A 16 9.42 -25.49 2.94
C ALA A 16 8.08 -26.23 3.18
N GLN A 17 7.72 -26.46 4.45
CA GLN A 17 6.47 -27.13 4.83
C GLN A 17 5.42 -26.14 5.34
N PRO A 18 4.11 -26.41 5.14
CA PRO A 18 3.04 -25.55 5.65
C PRO A 18 3.08 -25.35 7.17
N MET A 19 2.99 -24.09 7.59
CA MET A 19 2.89 -23.68 8.98
C MET A 19 1.42 -23.62 9.43
N ARG A 20 1.17 -23.85 10.72
CA ARG A 20 -0.18 -23.74 11.31
C ARG A 20 -0.44 -22.34 11.83
N LEU A 21 -1.58 -21.77 11.46
CA LEU A 21 -2.03 -20.48 11.97
C LEU A 21 -2.53 -20.59 13.42
N ASN A 22 -2.01 -19.75 14.30
CA ASN A 22 -2.65 -19.43 15.58
C ASN A 22 -3.27 -18.04 15.49
N ALA A 23 -4.55 -17.97 15.12
CA ALA A 23 -5.27 -16.71 14.97
C ALA A 23 -5.37 -15.93 16.30
N ARG A 24 -5.54 -16.62 17.43
CA ARG A 24 -5.68 -16.00 18.76
C ARG A 24 -4.45 -15.18 19.13
N ASN A 25 -3.26 -15.76 18.92
CA ASN A 25 -2.00 -15.10 19.24
C ASN A 25 -1.34 -14.44 18.02
N ARG A 26 -2.00 -14.45 16.86
CA ARG A 26 -1.57 -13.76 15.64
C ARG A 26 -0.17 -14.17 15.16
N TYR A 27 0.12 -15.47 15.18
CA TYR A 27 1.36 -16.00 14.59
C TYR A 27 1.15 -17.33 13.85
N TRP A 28 2.05 -17.59 12.90
CA TRP A 28 2.29 -18.89 12.26
C TRP A 28 3.24 -19.71 13.12
N ARG A 29 2.98 -21.02 13.25
CA ARG A 29 3.82 -21.97 13.99
C ARG A 29 4.29 -23.11 13.13
N CYS A 30 5.58 -23.44 13.22
CA CYS A 30 6.10 -24.63 12.56
C CYS A 30 5.51 -25.89 13.21
N CYS A 31 5.09 -26.86 12.40
CA CYS A 31 4.49 -28.10 12.87
C CYS A 31 5.52 -29.07 13.51
N ARG A 32 6.83 -28.88 13.27
CA ARG A 32 7.89 -29.82 13.71
C ARG A 32 8.79 -29.18 14.76
N LYS A 33 8.30 -29.13 16.01
CA LYS A 33 9.06 -28.61 17.16
C LYS A 33 10.44 -29.27 17.35
N THR A 34 10.54 -30.56 17.06
CA THR A 34 11.72 -31.39 17.38
C THR A 34 12.85 -31.35 16.36
N ARG A 35 12.68 -30.64 15.22
CA ARG A 35 13.71 -30.59 14.17
C ARG A 35 14.50 -29.27 14.11
N HIS A 36 14.00 -28.21 14.74
CA HIS A 36 14.77 -26.97 14.85
C HIS A 36 15.95 -27.18 15.80
N ALA A 37 17.09 -26.56 15.46
CA ALA A 37 18.38 -26.77 16.13
C ALA A 37 18.32 -26.63 17.67
N ASP A 38 17.41 -25.78 18.17
CA ASP A 38 17.29 -25.43 19.58
C ASP A 38 16.19 -26.22 20.30
N GLY A 39 15.48 -27.12 19.60
CA GLY A 39 14.23 -27.74 20.07
C GLY A 39 13.07 -26.75 20.25
N LYS A 40 13.26 -25.48 19.89
CA LYS A 40 12.26 -24.42 19.99
C LYS A 40 11.41 -24.35 18.73
N GLN A 41 10.11 -24.12 18.93
CA GLN A 41 9.17 -23.92 17.83
C GLN A 41 9.40 -22.55 17.19
N GLU A 42 9.77 -22.50 15.91
CA GLU A 42 9.77 -21.24 15.17
C GLU A 42 8.35 -20.66 15.04
N GLN A 43 8.27 -19.35 15.25
CA GLN A 43 7.03 -18.58 15.18
C GLN A 43 7.27 -17.32 14.34
N PHE A 44 6.30 -17.00 13.50
CA PHE A 44 6.34 -15.78 12.69
C PHE A 44 5.02 -15.04 12.83
N SER A 45 5.05 -13.71 12.88
CA SER A 45 3.83 -12.91 12.91
C SER A 45 2.92 -13.22 11.72
N ILE A 46 1.59 -13.14 11.89
CA ILE A 46 0.65 -13.23 10.77
C ILE A 46 0.83 -12.13 9.73
N PHE A 47 1.52 -11.04 10.10
CA PHE A 47 1.80 -9.92 9.23
C PHE A 47 3.09 -10.08 8.41
N VAL A 48 3.83 -11.19 8.58
CA VAL A 48 5.03 -11.44 7.76
C VAL A 48 4.67 -11.46 6.28
N ASN A 49 5.56 -10.90 5.45
CA ASN A 49 5.39 -10.74 3.99
C ASN A 49 4.13 -9.98 3.53
N SER A 50 3.39 -9.37 4.46
CA SER A 50 2.18 -8.61 4.15
C SER A 50 2.41 -7.10 4.14
N TRP A 51 1.39 -6.34 3.76
CA TRP A 51 1.41 -4.86 3.87
C TRP A 51 1.63 -4.38 5.32
N PHE A 52 1.21 -5.16 6.32
CA PHE A 52 1.43 -4.86 7.75
C PHE A 52 2.80 -5.34 8.27
N SER A 53 3.68 -5.85 7.41
CA SER A 53 4.98 -6.37 7.81
C SER A 53 5.82 -5.30 8.50
N LYS A 54 6.46 -5.66 9.62
CA LYS A 54 7.31 -4.78 10.45
C LYS A 54 6.60 -3.51 10.98
N MET A 55 5.27 -3.49 10.95
CA MET A 55 4.49 -2.43 11.57
C MET A 55 4.80 -2.35 13.07
N LYS A 56 5.03 -1.13 13.56
CA LYS A 56 5.24 -0.83 14.99
C LYS A 56 3.95 -0.42 15.72
N LEU A 57 2.89 -0.15 14.96
CA LEU A 57 1.57 0.18 15.50
C LEU A 57 0.82 -1.08 15.92
N GLU A 58 -0.13 -0.89 16.83
CA GLU A 58 -1.16 -1.90 17.04
C GLU A 58 -2.06 -1.99 15.80
N LEU A 59 -2.61 -3.19 15.56
CA LEU A 59 -3.55 -3.41 14.46
C LEU A 59 -4.78 -2.47 14.54
N SER A 60 -5.26 -2.19 15.77
CA SER A 60 -6.35 -1.25 16.02
C SER A 60 -6.05 0.15 15.46
N GLN A 61 -4.84 0.67 15.73
CA GLN A 61 -4.40 1.98 15.26
C GLN A 61 -4.26 2.00 13.74
N ALA A 62 -3.69 0.95 13.16
CA ALA A 62 -3.59 0.77 11.71
C ALA A 62 -4.96 0.82 11.02
N LEU A 63 -5.93 0.06 11.54
CA LEU A 63 -7.29 0.02 11.01
C LEU A 63 -7.99 1.39 11.13
N TRP A 64 -7.81 2.10 12.24
CA TRP A 64 -8.32 3.47 12.38
C TRP A 64 -7.74 4.43 11.35
N LEU A 65 -6.43 4.34 11.09
CA LEU A 65 -5.76 5.18 10.08
C LEU A 65 -6.25 4.85 8.67
N MET A 66 -6.43 3.58 8.33
CA MET A 66 -6.99 3.15 7.05
C MET A 66 -8.43 3.63 6.88
N PHE A 67 -9.27 3.44 7.91
CA PHE A 67 -10.64 3.92 7.91
C PHE A 67 -10.72 5.44 7.72
N ALA A 68 -9.93 6.20 8.48
CA ALA A 68 -9.88 7.65 8.38
C ALA A 68 -9.41 8.11 6.98
N TRP A 69 -8.45 7.39 6.37
CA TRP A 69 -7.99 7.66 5.02
C TRP A 69 -9.10 7.44 3.98
N CYS A 70 -9.83 6.32 4.07
CA CYS A 70 -10.98 6.04 3.20
C CYS A 70 -12.07 7.12 3.32
N MET A 71 -12.31 7.60 4.55
CA MET A 71 -13.24 8.69 4.83
C MET A 71 -12.72 10.08 4.46
N ARG A 72 -11.52 10.18 3.86
CA ARG A 72 -10.84 11.43 3.50
C ARG A 72 -10.70 12.39 4.68
N ALA A 73 -10.61 11.85 5.90
CA ALA A 73 -10.47 12.65 7.11
C ALA A 73 -9.10 13.35 7.15
N PRO A 74 -9.00 14.57 7.71
CA PRO A 74 -7.73 15.24 7.91
C PRO A 74 -6.76 14.41 8.76
N GLN A 75 -5.47 14.40 8.39
CA GLN A 75 -4.42 13.64 9.10
C GLN A 75 -4.35 13.95 10.59
N ARG A 76 -4.66 15.20 10.98
CA ARG A 76 -4.69 15.63 12.39
C ARG A 76 -5.78 14.90 13.18
N GLN A 77 -6.96 14.76 12.58
CA GLN A 77 -8.08 14.03 13.16
C GLN A 77 -7.78 12.54 13.23
N ALA A 78 -7.25 11.96 12.14
CA ALA A 78 -6.83 10.56 12.10
C ALA A 78 -5.78 10.25 13.18
N ALA A 79 -4.79 11.13 13.37
CA ALA A 79 -3.78 11.01 14.40
C ALA A 79 -4.39 11.00 15.82
N HIS A 80 -5.35 11.89 16.08
CA HIS A 80 -6.06 11.95 17.35
C HIS A 80 -6.87 10.66 17.59
N MET A 81 -7.65 10.21 16.60
CA MET A 81 -8.47 9.00 16.70
C MET A 81 -7.64 7.74 16.94
N ALA A 82 -6.53 7.58 16.21
CA ALA A 82 -5.64 6.42 16.34
C ALA A 82 -4.62 6.56 17.49
N LYS A 83 -4.62 7.70 18.22
CA LYS A 83 -3.65 8.01 19.28
C LYS A 83 -2.20 7.86 18.82
N VAL A 84 -1.88 8.39 17.65
CA VAL A 84 -0.53 8.38 17.06
C VAL A 84 -0.04 9.80 16.77
N SER A 85 1.24 9.95 16.44
CA SER A 85 1.77 11.23 15.98
C SER A 85 1.19 11.62 14.62
N LYS A 86 1.11 12.92 14.33
CA LYS A 86 0.72 13.44 13.00
C LYS A 86 1.65 12.90 11.90
N ASN A 87 2.94 12.75 12.19
CA ASN A 87 3.92 12.20 11.25
C ASN A 87 3.58 10.74 10.91
N THR A 88 3.22 9.94 11.91
CA THR A 88 2.76 8.56 11.72
C THR A 88 1.50 8.51 10.86
N ALA A 89 0.49 9.34 11.14
CA ALA A 89 -0.72 9.39 10.33
C ALA A 89 -0.43 9.78 8.87
N SER A 90 0.45 10.76 8.65
CA SER A 90 0.88 11.17 7.30
C SER A 90 1.58 10.03 6.55
N ALA A 91 2.49 9.33 7.22
CA ALA A 91 3.18 8.16 6.67
C ALA A 91 2.21 7.04 6.30
N TRP A 92 1.21 6.78 7.15
CA TRP A 92 0.16 5.79 6.88
C TRP A 92 -0.72 6.17 5.69
N TYR A 93 -1.09 7.44 5.56
CA TYR A 93 -1.82 7.92 4.38
C TYR A 93 -0.98 7.77 3.11
N ALA A 94 0.34 7.97 3.19
CA ALA A 94 1.24 7.72 2.08
C ALA A 94 1.30 6.22 1.74
N ALA A 95 1.39 5.34 2.73
CA ALA A 95 1.37 3.90 2.53
C ALA A 95 0.05 3.41 1.88
N CYS A 96 -1.09 3.97 2.28
CA CYS A 96 -2.39 3.68 1.64
C CYS A 96 -2.41 4.11 0.18
N ARG A 97 -1.88 5.30 -0.14
CA ARG A 97 -1.74 5.74 -1.54
C ARG A 97 -0.86 4.80 -2.35
N VAL A 98 0.30 4.41 -1.84
CA VAL A 98 1.21 3.48 -2.53
C VAL A 98 0.52 2.15 -2.80
N LEU A 99 -0.23 1.62 -1.82
CA LEU A 99 -0.99 0.39 -1.99
C LEU A 99 -2.03 0.51 -3.11
N CYS A 100 -2.86 1.55 -3.08
CA CYS A 100 -3.86 1.77 -4.11
C CYS A 100 -3.24 2.08 -5.48
N SER A 101 -2.11 2.78 -5.53
CA SER A 101 -1.38 3.01 -6.78
C SER A 101 -0.84 1.71 -7.37
N LYS A 102 -0.33 0.79 -6.55
CA LYS A 102 0.12 -0.53 -7.04
C LYS A 102 -1.04 -1.30 -7.67
N GLU A 103 -2.21 -1.29 -7.03
CA GLU A 103 -3.42 -1.94 -7.60
C GLU A 103 -3.94 -1.24 -8.85
N LEU A 104 -3.89 0.09 -8.87
CA LEU A 104 -4.26 0.85 -10.06
C LEU A 104 -3.30 0.56 -11.22
N LEU A 105 -2.01 0.39 -10.96
CA LEU A 105 -1.04 0.06 -12.01
C LEU A 105 -1.08 -1.41 -12.44
N SER A 106 -1.68 -2.29 -11.63
CA SER A 106 -1.78 -3.72 -11.92
C SER A 106 -3.02 -4.06 -12.77
N GLY A 107 -4.00 -3.17 -12.83
CA GLY A 107 -5.15 -3.29 -13.71
C GLY A 107 -4.85 -2.83 -15.14
N GLU A 108 -5.65 -3.31 -16.10
CA GLU A 108 -5.63 -2.78 -17.46
C GLU A 108 -6.43 -1.47 -17.51
N PHE A 109 -5.73 -0.34 -17.35
CA PHE A 109 -6.29 1.01 -17.55
C PHE A 109 -5.94 1.53 -18.95
N LYS A 110 -6.17 0.70 -19.97
CA LYS A 110 -5.96 1.10 -21.36
C LYS A 110 -7.08 2.04 -21.77
N ILE A 111 -6.70 3.26 -22.16
CA ILE A 111 -7.58 4.22 -22.81
C ILE A 111 -7.31 4.13 -24.31
N GLY A 112 -8.37 3.99 -25.11
CA GLY A 112 -8.27 3.78 -26.55
C GLY A 112 -7.91 2.35 -26.98
N GLY A 113 -7.47 2.24 -28.23
CA GLY A 113 -7.30 0.97 -28.93
C GLY A 113 -7.34 1.18 -30.44
N GLU A 114 -7.28 0.09 -31.20
CA GLU A 114 -7.43 0.18 -32.65
C GLU A 114 -8.83 0.71 -33.01
N GLY A 115 -8.89 1.71 -33.90
CA GLY A 115 -10.14 2.38 -34.28
C GLY A 115 -10.66 3.42 -33.29
N HIS A 116 -9.95 3.69 -32.20
CA HIS A 116 -10.34 4.70 -31.21
C HIS A 116 -9.55 6.01 -31.38
N ILE A 117 -10.22 7.15 -31.13
CA ILE A 117 -9.59 8.47 -31.08
C ILE A 117 -9.54 8.90 -29.62
N VAL A 118 -8.33 9.07 -29.09
CA VAL A 118 -8.09 9.56 -27.73
C VAL A 118 -7.67 11.02 -27.80
N GLU A 119 -8.42 11.89 -27.11
CA GLU A 119 -8.00 13.26 -26.84
C GLU A 119 -7.04 13.26 -25.66
N ILE A 120 -5.89 13.90 -25.84
CA ILE A 120 -4.85 14.00 -24.82
C ILE A 120 -4.80 15.45 -24.34
N ASP A 121 -4.87 15.66 -23.04
CA ASP A 121 -4.63 16.95 -22.40
C ASP A 121 -3.30 16.93 -21.64
N GLU A 122 -2.55 18.02 -21.74
CA GLU A 122 -1.21 18.13 -21.17
C GLU A 122 -1.19 19.21 -20.09
N THR A 123 -0.92 18.81 -18.85
CA THR A 123 -0.73 19.72 -17.73
C THR A 123 0.72 19.72 -17.27
N SER A 124 1.39 20.86 -17.43
CA SER A 124 2.71 21.06 -16.83
C SER A 124 2.58 21.26 -15.31
N LEU A 125 3.16 20.35 -14.53
CA LEU A 125 3.28 20.46 -13.08
C LEU A 125 4.52 21.26 -12.66
N LYS A 126 5.27 21.81 -13.61
CA LYS A 126 6.38 22.70 -13.33
C LYS A 126 5.87 23.93 -12.59
N LYS A 127 6.46 24.23 -11.44
CA LYS A 127 6.25 25.52 -10.79
C LYS A 127 6.73 26.63 -11.72
N LYS A 128 5.79 27.40 -12.28
CA LYS A 128 6.09 28.52 -13.18
C LYS A 128 6.90 29.57 -12.43
N SER A 129 8.03 30.00 -13.00
CA SER A 129 8.76 31.15 -12.47
C SER A 129 8.07 32.43 -12.97
N LYS A 130 7.93 33.43 -12.10
CA LYS A 130 7.34 34.71 -12.52
C LYS A 130 8.34 35.41 -13.44
N TYR A 131 7.94 35.68 -14.68
CA TYR A 131 8.78 36.36 -15.69
C TYR A 131 10.07 35.63 -16.09
N GLY A 132 10.13 34.30 -15.99
CA GLY A 132 11.34 33.55 -16.34
C GLY A 132 12.51 33.77 -15.36
N ARG A 133 12.27 34.37 -14.20
CA ARG A 133 13.31 34.71 -13.20
C ARG A 133 13.22 33.84 -11.95
N GLY A 134 14.38 33.58 -11.34
CA GLY A 134 14.50 32.82 -10.10
C GLY A 134 14.78 31.33 -10.33
N ARG A 135 14.50 30.51 -9.30
CA ARG A 135 14.85 29.09 -9.30
C ARG A 135 14.09 28.33 -10.39
N THR A 136 14.83 27.64 -11.25
CA THR A 136 14.27 26.69 -12.22
C THR A 136 13.94 25.38 -11.51
N TYR A 137 12.77 24.82 -11.79
CA TYR A 137 12.34 23.52 -11.30
C TYR A 137 12.34 22.51 -12.44
N GLN A 138 12.59 21.25 -12.11
CA GLN A 138 12.44 20.15 -13.05
C GLN A 138 11.02 20.12 -13.63
N GLU A 139 10.93 19.82 -14.92
CA GLU A 139 9.65 19.68 -15.60
C GLU A 139 9.07 18.30 -15.32
N PHE A 140 7.83 18.31 -14.84
CA PHE A 140 6.99 17.14 -14.73
C PHE A 140 5.73 17.43 -15.53
N TRP A 141 5.38 16.53 -16.42
CA TRP A 141 4.18 16.61 -17.25
C TRP A 141 3.19 15.55 -16.79
N LEU A 142 1.95 15.96 -16.62
CA LEU A 142 0.82 15.08 -16.40
C LEU A 142 -0.01 15.05 -17.69
N PHE A 143 -0.18 13.86 -18.24
CA PHE A 143 -1.00 13.64 -19.42
C PHE A 143 -2.32 13.01 -18.98
N GLY A 144 -3.43 13.66 -19.31
CA GLY A 144 -4.77 13.07 -19.23
C GLY A 144 -5.18 12.57 -20.61
N GLY A 145 -5.99 11.51 -20.66
CA GLY A 145 -6.56 10.99 -21.89
C GLY A 145 -8.05 10.74 -21.73
N VAL A 146 -8.84 11.06 -22.75
CA VAL A 146 -10.24 10.64 -22.88
C VAL A 146 -10.47 10.06 -24.25
N ASP A 147 -11.01 8.86 -24.29
CA ASP A 147 -11.48 8.22 -25.50
C ASP A 147 -12.81 8.86 -25.96
N ARG A 148 -12.87 9.36 -27.19
CA ARG A 148 -14.07 10.06 -27.71
C ARG A 148 -15.31 9.17 -27.78
N THR A 149 -15.12 7.88 -28.05
CA THR A 149 -16.23 6.94 -28.24
C THR A 149 -16.81 6.52 -26.91
N THR A 150 -15.95 6.27 -25.91
CA THR A 150 -16.37 5.72 -24.61
C THR A 150 -16.53 6.79 -23.53
N GLY A 151 -15.98 7.99 -23.73
CA GLY A 151 -15.94 9.06 -22.73
C GLY A 151 -15.13 8.71 -21.48
N ARG A 152 -14.20 7.76 -21.59
CA ARG A 152 -13.38 7.23 -20.49
C ARG A 152 -11.90 7.51 -20.69
#